data_AF-A8S388-F1
#
_entry.id   AF-A8S388-F1
#
_cell.length_a   1.000
_cell.length_b   1.000
_cell.length_c   1.000
_cell.angle_alpha   90.00
_cell.angle_beta   90.00
_cell.angle_gamma   90.00
#
_symmetry.space_group_name_H-M   'P 1'
#
loop_
_entity.id
_entity.type
_entity.pdbx_description
1 polymer ?
#
loop_
_entity_poly.entity_id
_entity_poly.type
_entity_poly.pdbx_seq_one_letter_code
_entity_poly.pdbx_strand_id
1 'polypeptide(L)'
;MCLSRSPQQEDGAGHPPFPSNKFYRFIIMRDSDMMIKKYIIKEQECGYLMKDGRFVELLTAGRYSYLNMLGYEVQTVPMTGEVKTCGIPEEILMKDEKFASRVVKAVLPDECIALRFVNKAYREVITKPETLYWNVFEKNEFRLIDITQPYMEDTLPRMYMDLMPSKYYKKIVIKDGETGLLYFDNCYEKKLDTGTYYFWNYGREVTCKVFNMKIQQLDISGQEILTADKVAVRLNIICNYRITNPEKLVQTVEGVASQLYTYVQLKLREYVGRYRLDELLEQKEEIGRFVLDKLKEYQEEYCVEITGAGIKDIILPGEIREIMNTVLMAEKKAQANVIMRREEVASTRSLLNTARLMDENRTLFKLKEMEYLEKICDKVGNISLNGGKGVLEQLAELAGVQD
;
A
#
# COMPACT_ATOMS: atom_id res chain seq x y z
N MET A 1 10.50 60.25 -0.66
CA MET A 1 11.76 61.02 -0.43
C MET A 1 12.50 61.11 -1.75
N CYS A 2 13.04 62.28 -2.06
CA CYS A 2 13.67 62.58 -3.35
C CYS A 2 15.19 62.71 -3.22
N LEU A 3 15.88 62.38 -4.32
CA LEU A 3 17.07 63.04 -4.88
C LEU A 3 18.39 63.15 -4.09
N SER A 4 19.44 62.74 -4.82
CA SER A 4 20.76 63.38 -4.99
C SER A 4 21.77 63.47 -3.82
N ARG A 5 23.01 63.02 -4.09
CA ARG A 5 24.16 63.92 -4.38
C ARG A 5 25.47 63.16 -4.67
N SER A 6 26.09 63.49 -5.79
CA SER A 6 27.57 63.64 -5.93
C SER A 6 27.91 65.12 -5.57
N PRO A 7 29.17 65.65 -5.60
CA PRO A 7 30.36 65.16 -6.31
C PRO A 7 31.76 65.49 -5.68
N GLN A 8 32.80 65.37 -6.52
CA GLN A 8 34.08 66.13 -6.56
C GLN A 8 35.22 65.83 -5.56
N GLN A 9 36.40 65.53 -6.12
CA GLN A 9 37.64 66.25 -5.76
C GLN A 9 38.70 66.23 -6.89
N GLU A 10 39.41 67.37 -7.04
CA GLU A 10 40.39 67.73 -8.08
C GLU A 10 41.62 68.43 -7.40
N ASP A 11 42.80 68.70 -7.98
CA ASP A 11 43.33 68.60 -9.36
C ASP A 11 44.89 68.43 -9.37
N GLY A 12 45.46 67.98 -10.49
CA GLY A 12 46.73 68.53 -11.03
C GLY A 12 48.08 68.04 -10.46
N ALA A 13 49.24 68.25 -11.10
CA ALA A 13 49.57 68.81 -12.43
C ALA A 13 51.02 68.39 -12.84
N GLY A 14 51.47 68.55 -14.10
CA GLY A 14 52.80 68.03 -14.53
C GLY A 14 53.44 68.36 -15.89
N HIS A 15 53.21 69.54 -16.49
CA HIS A 15 53.97 70.20 -17.59
C HIS A 15 54.14 69.60 -19.05
N PRO A 16 54.24 70.46 -20.11
CA PRO A 16 54.42 70.11 -21.55
C PRO A 16 55.82 70.58 -22.08
N PRO A 17 56.13 70.84 -23.40
CA PRO A 17 55.43 70.63 -24.70
C PRO A 17 56.27 70.04 -25.90
N PHE A 18 55.57 69.65 -27.00
CA PHE A 18 55.87 69.67 -28.48
C PHE A 18 57.32 69.69 -29.10
N PRO A 19 57.51 69.46 -30.44
CA PRO A 19 56.78 68.67 -31.46
C PRO A 19 57.69 67.79 -32.37
N SER A 20 57.14 66.91 -33.25
CA SER A 20 57.65 66.74 -34.64
C SER A 20 56.83 65.80 -35.56
N ASN A 21 56.68 66.25 -36.81
CA ASN A 21 56.42 65.57 -38.08
C ASN A 21 55.72 64.19 -38.17
N LYS A 22 54.61 64.22 -38.95
CA LYS A 22 54.35 63.41 -40.15
C LYS A 22 55.34 62.27 -40.43
N PHE A 23 54.86 61.02 -40.51
CA PHE A 23 54.72 60.25 -41.77
C PHE A 23 54.03 58.89 -41.51
N TYR A 24 53.46 58.30 -42.57
CA TYR A 24 52.86 56.95 -42.63
C TYR A 24 51.62 56.62 -41.76
N ARG A 25 50.46 56.95 -42.33
CA ARG A 25 49.20 56.23 -42.12
C ARG A 25 49.29 54.87 -42.84
N PHE A 26 49.94 53.87 -42.23
CA PHE A 26 49.89 52.48 -42.71
C PHE A 26 48.84 51.68 -41.94
N ILE A 27 47.97 51.00 -42.69
CA ILE A 27 46.96 50.09 -42.15
C ILE A 27 47.69 48.82 -41.70
N ILE A 28 47.79 48.61 -40.38
CA ILE A 28 48.15 47.31 -39.82
C ILE A 28 46.83 46.56 -39.56
N MET A 29 46.31 45.90 -40.60
CA MET A 29 45.35 44.81 -40.41
C MET A 29 46.06 43.67 -39.67
N ARG A 30 45.36 43.03 -38.73
CA ARG A 30 45.91 41.87 -38.00
C ARG A 30 45.91 40.66 -38.92
N ASP A 31 47.00 39.89 -38.93
CA ASP A 31 47.10 38.60 -39.65
C ASP A 31 45.97 37.60 -39.29
N SER A 32 45.30 37.80 -38.15
CA SER A 32 44.12 37.04 -37.73
C SER A 32 42.92 37.17 -38.69
N ASP A 33 42.79 38.29 -39.41
CA ASP A 33 41.66 38.53 -40.32
C ASP A 33 41.81 37.81 -41.67
N MET A 34 43.04 37.48 -42.08
CA MET A 34 43.34 36.91 -43.41
C MET A 34 43.35 35.36 -43.42
N MET A 35 42.70 34.70 -42.46
CA MET A 35 42.64 33.24 -42.38
C MET A 35 41.53 32.63 -43.25
N ILE A 36 41.94 31.80 -44.22
CA ILE A 36 41.07 30.83 -44.89
C ILE A 36 40.81 29.68 -43.91
N LYS A 37 39.59 29.61 -43.35
CA LYS A 37 39.18 28.47 -42.51
C LYS A 37 38.76 27.31 -43.40
N LYS A 38 39.37 26.15 -43.16
CA LYS A 38 39.04 24.88 -43.82
C LYS A 38 38.03 24.13 -42.97
N TYR A 39 36.89 23.80 -43.55
CA TYR A 39 35.83 23.02 -42.92
C TYR A 39 35.75 21.65 -43.58
N ILE A 40 35.78 20.60 -42.76
CA ILE A 40 35.63 19.21 -43.20
C ILE A 40 34.29 18.74 -42.65
N ILE A 41 33.31 18.57 -43.54
CA ILE A 41 31.97 18.09 -43.20
C ILE A 41 31.94 16.59 -43.48
N LYS A 42 31.68 15.77 -42.46
CA LYS A 42 31.58 14.32 -42.61
C LYS A 42 30.25 13.93 -43.26
N GLU A 43 30.14 12.69 -43.74
CA GLU A 43 28.91 12.18 -44.36
C GLU A 43 27.68 12.26 -43.46
N GLN A 44 27.85 12.11 -42.15
CA GLN A 44 26.77 12.16 -41.14
C GLN A 44 26.48 13.58 -40.63
N GLU A 45 27.13 14.60 -41.18
CA GLU A 45 27.08 15.99 -40.74
C GLU A 45 26.64 16.89 -41.90
N CYS A 46 25.97 18.01 -41.57
CA CYS A 46 25.71 19.12 -42.49
C CYS A 46 26.47 20.36 -42.01
N GLY A 47 26.77 21.28 -42.92
CA GLY A 47 27.24 22.62 -42.57
C GLY A 47 26.24 23.67 -43.01
N TYR A 48 25.73 24.48 -42.08
CA TYR A 48 25.02 25.70 -42.47
C TYR A 48 26.03 26.77 -42.83
N LEU A 49 26.07 27.20 -44.09
CA LEU A 49 26.87 28.35 -44.50
C LEU A 49 26.12 29.63 -44.15
N MET A 50 26.68 30.39 -43.21
CA MET A 50 26.22 31.71 -42.82
C MET A 50 27.14 32.77 -43.44
N LYS A 51 26.58 33.90 -43.87
CA LYS A 51 27.33 35.09 -44.27
C LYS A 51 26.72 36.32 -43.62
N ASP A 52 27.51 37.07 -42.85
CA ASP A 52 27.07 38.28 -42.15
C ASP A 52 25.77 38.06 -41.32
N GLY A 53 25.65 36.89 -40.70
CA GLY A 53 24.46 36.46 -39.93
C GLY A 53 23.27 35.97 -40.74
N ARG A 54 23.37 35.85 -42.07
CA ARG A 54 22.30 35.30 -42.95
C ARG A 54 22.66 33.90 -43.45
N PHE A 55 21.69 33.00 -43.48
CA PHE A 55 21.84 31.69 -44.12
C PHE A 55 22.00 31.84 -45.64
N VAL A 56 22.95 31.11 -46.22
CA VAL A 56 23.27 31.12 -47.65
C VAL A 56 22.92 29.79 -48.31
N GLU A 57 23.43 28.67 -47.78
CA GLU A 57 23.27 27.35 -48.39
C GLU A 57 23.58 26.22 -47.37
N LEU A 58 22.94 25.06 -47.54
CA LEU A 58 23.33 23.82 -46.87
C LEU A 58 24.51 23.14 -47.58
N LEU A 59 25.63 23.03 -46.87
CA LEU A 59 26.80 22.29 -47.29
C LEU A 59 26.67 20.81 -46.90
N THR A 60 26.80 19.94 -47.89
CA THR A 60 26.84 18.48 -47.73
C THR A 60 28.24 17.98 -47.34
N ALA A 61 28.44 16.67 -47.28
CA ALA A 61 29.75 16.07 -47.04
C ALA A 61 30.80 16.58 -48.05
N GLY A 62 31.96 17.02 -47.55
CA GLY A 62 32.99 17.62 -48.39
C GLY A 62 34.04 18.44 -47.63
N ARG A 63 35.05 18.91 -48.38
CA ARG A 63 36.06 19.86 -47.89
C ARG A 63 35.76 21.24 -48.46
N TYR A 64 35.42 22.18 -47.59
CA TYR A 64 35.13 23.56 -47.95
C TYR A 64 36.18 24.50 -47.37
N SER A 65 36.34 25.67 -47.97
CA SER A 65 37.34 26.67 -47.55
C SER A 65 36.75 28.05 -47.76
N TYR A 66 36.54 28.79 -46.67
CA TYR A 66 35.94 30.12 -46.69
C TYR A 66 36.86 31.13 -46.01
N LEU A 67 36.89 32.35 -46.54
CA LEU A 67 37.69 33.44 -45.96
C LEU A 67 36.86 34.16 -44.89
N ASN A 68 37.35 34.14 -43.65
CA ASN A 68 36.66 34.72 -42.49
C ASN A 68 36.40 36.23 -42.67
N MET A 69 37.30 36.93 -43.37
CA MET A 69 37.21 38.36 -43.70
C MET A 69 35.97 38.75 -44.53
N LEU A 70 35.37 37.82 -45.28
CA LEU A 70 34.16 38.03 -46.09
C LEU A 70 32.87 37.72 -45.32
N GLY A 71 32.94 37.59 -43.99
CA GLY A 71 31.79 37.37 -43.12
C GLY A 71 31.24 35.95 -43.13
N TYR A 72 31.95 34.99 -43.73
CA TYR A 72 31.50 33.60 -43.84
C TYR A 72 31.84 32.78 -42.58
N GLU A 73 30.82 32.14 -42.02
CA GLU A 73 30.93 31.16 -40.94
C GLU A 73 30.20 29.87 -41.34
N VAL A 74 30.76 28.71 -41.01
CA VAL A 74 30.10 27.41 -41.22
C VAL A 74 29.85 26.75 -39.86
N GLN A 75 28.59 26.45 -39.57
CA GLN A 75 28.20 25.72 -38.36
C GLN A 75 27.88 24.27 -38.70
N THR A 76 28.65 23.33 -38.15
CA THR A 76 28.49 21.89 -38.40
C THR A 76 27.48 21.26 -37.45
N VAL A 77 26.46 20.58 -37.98
CA VAL A 77 25.38 19.95 -37.22
C VAL A 77 25.18 18.50 -37.69
N PRO A 78 25.03 17.51 -36.80
CA PRO A 78 24.76 16.12 -37.19
C PRO A 78 23.38 15.99 -37.88
N MET A 79 23.32 15.19 -38.96
CA MET A 79 22.09 14.88 -39.70
C MET A 79 21.28 13.73 -39.04
N THR A 80 21.14 13.75 -37.71
CA THR A 80 20.42 12.71 -36.93
C THR A 80 19.49 13.33 -35.88
N GLY A 81 18.32 12.72 -35.66
CA GLY A 81 17.32 13.24 -34.72
C GLY A 81 16.68 14.58 -35.12
N GLU A 82 16.32 15.38 -34.11
CA GLU A 82 15.73 16.72 -34.25
C GLU A 82 16.73 17.69 -34.90
N VAL A 83 16.28 18.46 -35.89
CA VAL A 83 17.11 19.43 -36.58
C VAL A 83 17.46 20.58 -35.64
N LYS A 84 18.75 20.74 -35.34
CA LYS A 84 19.24 21.95 -34.69
C LYS A 84 19.30 23.07 -35.73
N THR A 85 18.43 24.07 -35.57
CA THR A 85 18.33 25.23 -36.46
C THR A 85 19.38 26.31 -36.18
N CYS A 86 20.07 26.22 -35.04
CA CYS A 86 21.15 27.13 -34.63
C CYS A 86 20.80 28.63 -34.67
N GLY A 87 19.52 28.97 -34.43
CA GLY A 87 19.02 30.36 -34.46
C GLY A 87 18.59 30.85 -35.85
N ILE A 88 18.67 30.01 -36.88
CA ILE A 88 18.13 30.29 -38.21
C ILE A 88 16.62 29.95 -38.23
N PRO A 89 15.74 30.85 -38.68
CA PRO A 89 14.31 30.54 -38.86
C PRO A 89 14.08 29.35 -39.80
N GLU A 90 13.20 28.43 -39.40
CA GLU A 90 12.89 27.20 -40.16
C GLU A 90 12.41 27.49 -41.58
N GLU A 91 11.62 28.55 -41.77
CA GLU A 91 11.16 29.02 -43.08
C GLU A 91 12.29 29.38 -44.06
N ILE A 92 13.46 29.77 -43.55
CA ILE A 92 14.62 30.13 -44.36
C ILE A 92 15.39 28.86 -44.75
N LEU A 93 15.53 27.90 -43.83
CA LEU A 93 16.14 26.60 -44.12
C LEU A 93 15.29 25.80 -45.13
N MET A 94 13.96 25.81 -44.98
CA MET A 94 13.03 25.11 -45.89
C MET A 94 12.96 25.69 -47.31
N LYS A 95 13.58 26.85 -47.59
CA LYS A 95 13.72 27.41 -48.94
C LYS A 95 14.88 26.79 -49.73
N ASP A 96 15.83 26.15 -49.07
CA ASP A 96 16.91 25.42 -49.74
C ASP A 96 16.44 24.00 -50.09
N GLU A 97 16.35 23.69 -51.39
CA GLU A 97 15.94 22.36 -51.89
C GLU A 97 16.81 21.22 -51.33
N LYS A 98 18.10 21.48 -51.06
CA LYS A 98 19.02 20.49 -50.48
C LYS A 98 18.66 20.17 -49.03
N PHE A 99 18.14 21.14 -48.29
CA PHE A 99 17.66 20.93 -46.93
C PHE A 99 16.26 20.32 -46.91
N ALA A 100 15.31 20.89 -47.67
CA ALA A 100 13.93 20.44 -47.73
C ALA A 100 13.80 18.97 -48.15
N SER A 101 14.63 18.49 -49.08
CA SER A 101 14.67 17.07 -49.50
C SER A 101 15.22 16.10 -48.45
N ARG A 102 15.78 16.59 -47.33
CA ARG A 102 16.50 15.82 -46.30
C ARG A 102 15.82 15.83 -44.93
N VAL A 103 14.73 16.59 -44.78
CA VAL A 103 14.00 16.73 -43.52
C VAL A 103 12.53 16.33 -43.68
N VAL A 104 11.90 15.95 -42.58
CA VAL A 104 10.44 15.80 -42.49
C VAL A 104 9.95 16.70 -41.36
N LYS A 105 8.92 17.50 -41.63
CA LYS A 105 8.24 18.33 -40.63
C LYS A 105 7.16 17.50 -39.94
N ALA A 106 7.29 17.33 -38.63
CA ALA A 106 6.19 16.90 -37.79
C ALA A 106 5.38 18.14 -37.39
N VAL A 107 4.11 18.19 -37.84
CA VAL A 107 3.13 19.20 -37.45
C VAL A 107 2.11 18.49 -36.57
N LEU A 108 1.98 18.94 -35.32
CA LEU A 108 1.08 18.40 -34.31
C LEU A 108 -0.01 19.43 -34.02
N PRO A 109 -1.30 19.10 -34.22
CA PRO A 109 -2.39 19.84 -33.62
C PRO A 109 -2.29 19.85 -32.09
N ASP A 110 -2.77 20.90 -31.43
CA ASP A 110 -2.72 21.04 -29.96
C ASP A 110 -3.44 19.90 -29.20
N GLU A 111 -4.43 19.29 -29.85
CA GLU A 111 -5.25 18.16 -29.37
C GLU A 111 -4.55 16.79 -29.51
N CYS A 112 -3.34 16.75 -30.10
CA CYS A 112 -2.64 15.53 -30.48
C CYS A 112 -1.20 15.47 -29.95
N ILE A 113 -0.74 14.26 -29.65
CA ILE A 113 0.69 13.95 -29.51
C ILE A 113 1.16 13.09 -30.69
N ALA A 114 2.47 13.10 -30.99
CA ALA A 114 3.03 12.21 -31.99
C ALA A 114 4.02 11.21 -31.35
N LEU A 115 3.88 9.93 -31.66
CA LEU A 115 4.94 8.96 -31.41
C LEU A 115 5.90 8.96 -32.61
N ARG A 116 7.20 9.18 -32.34
CA ARG A 116 8.25 9.10 -33.36
C ARG A 116 8.80 7.69 -33.42
N PHE A 117 8.72 7.11 -34.61
CA PHE A 117 9.35 5.85 -34.97
C PHE A 117 10.56 6.12 -35.84
N VAL A 118 11.68 5.46 -35.54
CA VAL A 118 12.88 5.48 -36.38
C VAL A 118 13.16 4.08 -36.85
N ASN A 119 13.18 3.88 -38.17
CA ASN A 119 13.36 2.57 -38.80
C ASN A 119 12.35 1.52 -38.25
N LYS A 120 11.08 1.95 -38.05
CA LYS A 120 9.97 1.21 -37.43
C LYS A 120 10.08 0.91 -35.92
N ALA A 121 11.18 1.28 -35.25
CA ALA A 121 11.30 1.17 -33.79
C ALA A 121 10.79 2.46 -33.11
N TYR A 122 9.98 2.34 -32.05
CA TYR A 122 9.57 3.49 -31.25
C TYR A 122 10.79 4.13 -30.57
N ARG A 123 10.86 5.48 -30.57
CA ARG A 123 12.00 6.22 -30.02
C ARG A 123 11.62 7.26 -28.96
N GLU A 124 10.61 8.09 -29.24
CA GLU A 124 10.18 9.16 -28.31
C GLU A 124 8.75 9.62 -28.58
N VAL A 125 8.22 10.43 -27.65
CA VAL A 125 6.94 11.14 -27.79
C VAL A 125 7.21 12.63 -27.97
N ILE A 126 6.63 13.18 -29.02
CA ILE A 126 6.69 14.60 -29.39
C ILE A 126 5.42 15.29 -28.89
N THR A 127 5.62 16.46 -28.30
CA THR A 127 4.55 17.39 -27.87
C THR A 127 4.86 18.84 -28.27
N LYS A 128 5.83 19.04 -29.17
CA LYS A 128 6.12 20.36 -29.77
C LYS A 128 5.23 20.53 -31.01
N PRO A 129 4.60 21.69 -31.23
CA PRO A 129 3.60 21.87 -32.29
C PRO A 129 4.20 21.73 -33.69
N GLU A 130 5.42 22.27 -33.89
CA GLU A 130 6.17 22.11 -35.13
C GLU A 130 7.60 21.69 -34.80
N THR A 131 8.09 20.63 -35.44
CA THR A 131 9.48 20.17 -35.33
C THR A 131 9.98 19.57 -36.64
N LEU A 132 11.22 19.89 -37.00
CA LEU A 132 11.91 19.28 -38.13
C LEU A 132 12.80 18.13 -37.65
N TYR A 133 12.78 17.01 -38.38
CA TYR A 133 13.65 15.85 -38.14
C TYR A 133 14.42 15.48 -39.41
N TRP A 134 15.68 15.09 -39.25
CA TRP A 134 16.52 14.59 -40.35
C TRP A 134 16.06 13.21 -40.83
N ASN A 135 15.81 13.06 -42.12
CA ASN A 135 15.30 11.83 -42.73
C ASN A 135 16.30 11.16 -43.70
N VAL A 136 17.61 11.43 -43.51
CA VAL A 136 18.69 10.98 -44.41
C VAL A 136 19.22 9.60 -44.05
N PHE A 137 19.61 9.41 -42.78
CA PHE A 137 20.17 8.15 -42.24
C PHE A 137 19.17 7.40 -41.35
N GLU A 138 18.13 8.10 -40.90
CA GLU A 138 17.09 7.61 -39.99
C GLU A 138 15.74 7.81 -40.68
N LYS A 139 15.02 6.74 -41.04
CA LYS A 139 13.68 6.90 -41.58
C LYS A 139 12.73 7.24 -40.44
N ASN A 140 12.30 8.49 -40.37
CA ASN A 140 11.38 8.97 -39.33
C ASN A 140 9.92 8.83 -39.81
N GLU A 141 9.11 8.16 -39.00
CA GLU A 141 7.67 8.01 -39.20
C GLU A 141 6.94 8.53 -37.95
N PHE A 142 5.89 9.31 -38.14
CA PHE A 142 5.15 9.95 -37.04
C PHE A 142 3.72 9.40 -37.00
N ARG A 143 3.30 8.89 -35.85
CA ARG A 143 1.92 8.50 -35.61
C ARG A 143 1.27 9.50 -34.67
N LEU A 144 0.35 10.29 -35.21
CA LEU A 144 -0.51 11.16 -34.41
C LEU A 144 -1.48 10.33 -33.57
N ILE A 145 -1.71 10.79 -32.34
CA ILE A 145 -2.63 10.22 -31.37
C ILE A 145 -3.42 11.37 -30.76
N ASP A 146 -4.74 11.29 -30.90
CA ASP A 146 -5.70 12.16 -30.23
C ASP A 146 -5.66 11.89 -28.71
N ILE A 147 -5.50 12.94 -27.92
CA ILE A 147 -5.47 12.90 -26.45
C ILE A 147 -6.68 13.59 -25.80
N THR A 148 -7.69 13.98 -26.58
CA THR A 148 -8.93 14.59 -26.08
C THR A 148 -9.80 13.59 -25.30
N GLN A 149 -9.77 12.32 -25.72
CA GLN A 149 -10.40 11.22 -24.99
C GLN A 149 -9.49 10.79 -23.83
N PRO A 150 -9.99 10.70 -22.58
CA PRO A 150 -9.13 10.42 -21.43
C PRO A 150 -8.60 8.97 -21.37
N TYR A 151 -9.21 8.04 -22.11
CA TYR A 151 -8.85 6.62 -22.11
C TYR A 151 -7.70 6.34 -23.10
N MET A 152 -6.58 5.82 -22.60
CA MET A 152 -5.38 5.55 -23.41
C MET A 152 -5.51 4.23 -24.21
N GLU A 153 -6.30 3.27 -23.71
CA GLU A 153 -6.41 1.93 -24.33
C GLU A 153 -7.12 1.93 -25.68
N ASP A 154 -8.04 2.88 -25.91
CA ASP A 154 -8.75 3.03 -27.18
C ASP A 154 -7.85 3.61 -28.30
N THR A 155 -6.78 4.29 -27.91
CA THR A 155 -5.92 5.07 -28.82
C THR A 155 -4.55 4.42 -29.08
N LEU A 156 -4.02 3.67 -28.12
CA LEU A 156 -2.67 3.10 -28.18
C LEU A 156 -2.58 1.64 -27.69
N PRO A 157 -1.91 0.72 -28.43
CA PRO A 157 -1.59 -0.61 -27.93
C PRO A 157 -0.71 -0.58 -26.68
N ARG A 158 -1.02 -1.44 -25.68
CA ARG A 158 -0.30 -1.54 -24.39
C ARG A 158 1.23 -1.56 -24.48
N MET A 159 1.79 -2.23 -25.49
CA MET A 159 3.24 -2.30 -25.72
C MET A 159 3.92 -0.92 -25.78
N TYR A 160 3.24 0.09 -26.32
CA TYR A 160 3.79 1.46 -26.40
C TYR A 160 3.54 2.27 -25.13
N MET A 161 2.53 1.92 -24.32
CA MET A 161 2.27 2.59 -23.03
C MET A 161 3.41 2.36 -22.05
N ASP A 162 3.90 1.12 -21.95
CA ASP A 162 5.00 0.76 -21.04
C ASP A 162 6.37 1.29 -21.51
N LEU A 163 6.49 1.67 -22.79
CA LEU A 163 7.67 2.37 -23.35
C LEU A 163 7.55 3.90 -23.23
N MET A 164 6.40 4.43 -22.83
CA MET A 164 6.16 5.86 -22.72
C MET A 164 6.65 6.40 -21.37
N PRO A 165 7.18 7.64 -21.30
CA PRO A 165 7.45 8.29 -20.01
C PRO A 165 6.16 8.53 -19.20
N SER A 166 6.18 8.13 -17.92
CA SER A 166 5.03 8.22 -16.99
C SER A 166 4.47 9.62 -16.73
N LYS A 167 5.16 10.69 -17.17
CA LYS A 167 4.62 12.06 -17.11
C LYS A 167 3.38 12.28 -17.98
N TYR A 168 3.20 11.48 -19.04
CA TYR A 168 2.12 11.63 -20.01
C TYR A 168 0.86 10.80 -19.69
N TYR A 169 0.93 9.84 -18.78
CA TYR A 169 -0.19 8.97 -18.44
C TYR A 169 -0.34 8.73 -16.94
N LYS A 170 -1.57 8.57 -16.48
CA LYS A 170 -1.93 8.07 -15.15
C LYS A 170 -2.18 6.57 -15.26
N LYS A 171 -1.37 5.74 -14.60
CA LYS A 171 -1.62 4.31 -14.47
C LYS A 171 -2.40 4.03 -13.18
N ILE A 172 -3.55 3.39 -13.31
CA ILE A 172 -4.41 2.96 -12.20
C ILE A 172 -4.47 1.43 -12.23
N VAL A 173 -4.13 0.79 -11.12
CA VAL A 173 -4.15 -0.67 -10.97
C VAL A 173 -5.16 -1.01 -9.88
N ILE A 174 -6.14 -1.83 -10.23
CA ILE A 174 -7.17 -2.34 -9.32
C ILE A 174 -6.96 -3.84 -9.24
N LYS A 175 -6.67 -4.35 -8.05
CA LYS A 175 -6.33 -5.76 -7.86
C LYS A 175 -7.61 -6.62 -7.81
N ASP A 176 -7.40 -7.92 -7.78
CA ASP A 176 -8.48 -8.88 -7.52
C ASP A 176 -9.19 -8.56 -6.18
N GLY A 177 -10.53 -8.54 -6.22
CA GLY A 177 -11.42 -8.15 -5.13
C GLY A 177 -11.27 -6.72 -4.63
N GLU A 178 -10.64 -5.84 -5.40
CA GLU A 178 -10.74 -4.39 -5.25
C GLU A 178 -11.70 -3.83 -6.33
N THR A 179 -12.16 -2.59 -6.14
CA THR A 179 -12.97 -1.83 -7.09
C THR A 179 -12.51 -0.39 -7.09
N GLY A 180 -12.28 0.19 -8.26
CA GLY A 180 -11.97 1.62 -8.39
C GLY A 180 -13.23 2.43 -8.69
N LEU A 181 -13.36 3.60 -8.09
CA LEU A 181 -14.26 4.65 -8.56
C LEU A 181 -13.42 5.73 -9.24
N LEU A 182 -13.65 5.91 -10.55
CA LEU A 182 -12.95 6.88 -11.39
C LEU A 182 -13.65 8.24 -11.31
N TYR A 183 -12.83 9.29 -11.17
CA TYR A 183 -13.25 10.67 -11.19
C TYR A 183 -12.41 11.47 -12.20
N PHE A 184 -13.08 12.29 -13.00
CA PHE A 184 -12.46 13.31 -13.83
C PHE A 184 -12.82 14.67 -13.28
N ASP A 185 -11.82 15.52 -13.00
CA ASP A 185 -12.02 16.87 -12.45
C ASP A 185 -12.90 16.87 -11.17
N ASN A 186 -12.73 15.84 -10.34
CA ASN A 186 -13.50 15.51 -9.13
C ASN A 186 -14.99 15.13 -9.35
N CYS A 187 -15.47 15.07 -10.59
CA CYS A 187 -16.78 14.51 -10.93
C CYS A 187 -16.70 12.99 -11.06
N TYR A 188 -17.67 12.25 -10.49
CA TYR A 188 -17.74 10.80 -10.63
C TYR A 188 -18.13 10.42 -12.06
N GLU A 189 -17.31 9.59 -12.70
CA GLU A 189 -17.52 9.14 -14.08
C GLU A 189 -18.04 7.69 -14.11
N LYS A 190 -17.28 6.77 -13.50
CA LYS A 190 -17.49 5.32 -13.70
C LYS A 190 -16.85 4.47 -12.61
N LYS A 191 -17.46 3.32 -12.34
CA LYS A 191 -16.83 2.20 -11.64
C LYS A 191 -15.87 1.43 -12.56
N LEU A 192 -14.71 1.08 -12.03
CA LEU A 192 -13.67 0.27 -12.67
C LEU A 192 -13.53 -1.06 -11.92
N ASP A 193 -13.54 -2.15 -12.66
CA ASP A 193 -13.35 -3.51 -12.15
C ASP A 193 -11.85 -3.85 -12.02
N THR A 194 -11.53 -5.10 -11.65
CA THR A 194 -10.14 -5.58 -11.56
C THR A 194 -9.43 -5.47 -12.91
N GLY A 195 -8.31 -4.74 -12.93
CA GLY A 195 -7.59 -4.43 -14.16
C GLY A 195 -6.45 -3.45 -13.98
N THR A 196 -5.72 -3.21 -15.07
CA THR A 196 -4.78 -2.09 -15.18
C THR A 196 -5.29 -1.17 -16.26
N TYR A 197 -5.53 0.08 -15.89
CA TYR A 197 -6.05 1.13 -16.76
C TYR A 197 -5.00 2.23 -16.92
N TYR A 198 -4.92 2.76 -18.14
CA TYR A 198 -4.04 3.87 -18.49
C TYR A 198 -4.91 5.02 -19.00
N PHE A 199 -4.69 6.20 -18.44
CA PHE A 199 -5.40 7.42 -18.80
C PHE A 199 -4.40 8.49 -19.22
N TRP A 200 -4.77 9.36 -20.15
CA TRP A 200 -3.94 10.51 -20.51
C TRP A 200 -3.87 11.52 -19.36
N ASN A 201 -2.67 12.05 -19.10
CA ASN A 201 -2.43 13.07 -18.08
C ASN A 201 -2.39 14.47 -18.73
N TYR A 202 -3.51 14.85 -19.35
CA TYR A 202 -3.64 16.10 -20.10
C TYR A 202 -5.08 16.65 -20.01
N GLY A 203 -5.23 17.96 -19.84
CA GLY A 203 -6.52 18.66 -19.87
C GLY A 203 -7.48 18.41 -18.70
N ARG A 204 -7.46 17.21 -18.09
CA ARG A 204 -8.32 16.81 -16.96
C ARG A 204 -7.53 16.15 -15.83
N GLU A 205 -7.96 16.37 -14.60
CA GLU A 205 -7.41 15.67 -13.44
C GLU A 205 -8.03 14.27 -13.31
N VAL A 206 -7.22 13.23 -13.54
CA VAL A 206 -7.63 11.84 -13.35
C VAL A 206 -7.30 11.36 -11.94
N THR A 207 -8.34 11.08 -11.16
CA THR A 207 -8.23 10.46 -9.82
C THR A 207 -9.07 9.20 -9.72
N CYS A 208 -8.65 8.26 -8.87
CA CYS A 208 -9.38 7.03 -8.63
C CYS A 208 -9.33 6.68 -7.14
N LYS A 209 -10.49 6.46 -6.53
CA LYS A 209 -10.60 5.96 -5.15
C LYS A 209 -10.77 4.45 -5.19
N VAL A 210 -9.81 3.70 -4.65
CA VAL A 210 -9.84 2.23 -4.65
C VAL A 210 -10.44 1.73 -3.33
N PHE A 211 -11.44 0.85 -3.44
CA PHE A 211 -12.11 0.20 -2.33
C PHE A 211 -11.83 -1.29 -2.37
N ASN A 212 -11.55 -1.88 -1.20
CA ASN A 212 -11.36 -3.31 -1.06
C ASN A 212 -12.71 -3.96 -0.70
N MET A 213 -13.16 -4.88 -1.55
CA MET A 213 -14.47 -5.55 -1.45
C MET A 213 -14.38 -6.90 -0.71
N LYS A 214 -13.16 -7.30 -0.29
CA LYS A 214 -12.92 -8.51 0.52
C LYS A 214 -13.40 -8.27 1.96
N ILE A 215 -13.55 -9.37 2.72
CA ILE A 215 -13.87 -9.29 4.15
C ILE A 215 -12.70 -8.59 4.87
N GLN A 216 -13.04 -7.52 5.60
CA GLN A 216 -12.15 -6.71 6.42
C GLN A 216 -12.47 -6.97 7.90
N GLN A 217 -11.42 -7.01 8.71
CA GLN A 217 -11.52 -7.16 10.16
C GLN A 217 -11.32 -5.81 10.84
N LEU A 218 -12.30 -5.39 11.66
CA LEU A 218 -12.21 -4.27 12.58
C LEU A 218 -11.97 -4.80 14.00
N ASP A 219 -10.83 -4.47 14.58
CA ASP A 219 -10.51 -4.77 15.99
C ASP A 219 -10.84 -3.56 16.87
N ILE A 220 -11.72 -3.77 17.84
CA ILE A 220 -12.27 -2.76 18.74
C ILE A 220 -11.76 -3.10 20.13
N SER A 221 -10.51 -2.71 20.36
CA SER A 221 -9.77 -3.02 21.58
C SER A 221 -9.84 -1.88 22.62
N GLY A 222 -9.60 -2.24 23.89
CA GLY A 222 -9.41 -1.29 24.98
C GLY A 222 -10.68 -0.61 25.49
N GLN A 223 -11.86 -1.19 25.25
CA GLN A 223 -13.13 -0.61 25.71
C GLN A 223 -13.31 -0.83 27.20
N GLU A 224 -12.98 0.16 28.01
CA GLU A 224 -13.18 0.16 29.46
C GLU A 224 -14.60 0.65 29.79
N ILE A 225 -15.39 -0.23 30.40
CA ILE A 225 -16.82 -0.03 30.66
C ILE A 225 -17.14 -0.50 32.08
N LEU A 226 -17.99 0.25 32.78
CA LEU A 226 -18.53 -0.14 34.08
C LEU A 226 -19.77 -1.02 33.90
N THR A 227 -19.80 -2.17 34.58
CA THR A 227 -20.96 -3.06 34.71
C THR A 227 -22.01 -2.49 35.66
N ALA A 228 -23.19 -3.10 35.74
CA ALA A 228 -24.28 -2.66 36.63
C ALA A 228 -23.90 -2.68 38.13
N ASP A 229 -22.98 -3.57 38.52
CA ASP A 229 -22.38 -3.67 39.86
C ASP A 229 -21.10 -2.82 40.04
N LYS A 230 -20.83 -1.89 39.12
CA LYS A 230 -19.73 -0.91 39.15
C LYS A 230 -18.33 -1.50 39.05
N VAL A 231 -18.18 -2.72 38.52
CA VAL A 231 -16.88 -3.28 38.17
C VAL A 231 -16.42 -2.69 36.84
N ALA A 232 -15.19 -2.16 36.80
CA ALA A 232 -14.56 -1.76 35.55
C ALA A 232 -14.07 -2.99 34.79
N VAL A 233 -14.54 -3.20 33.57
CA VAL A 233 -14.15 -4.32 32.71
C VAL A 233 -13.61 -3.76 31.40
N ARG A 234 -12.51 -4.33 30.91
CA ARG A 234 -11.95 -3.98 29.59
C ARG A 234 -12.30 -5.05 28.58
N LEU A 235 -12.99 -4.66 27.50
CA LEU A 235 -13.43 -5.54 26.43
C LEU A 235 -12.64 -5.29 25.15
N ASN A 236 -12.33 -6.39 24.46
CA ASN A 236 -11.83 -6.38 23.09
C ASN A 236 -12.81 -7.17 22.21
N ILE A 237 -13.24 -6.58 21.10
CA ILE A 237 -14.22 -7.16 20.17
C ILE A 237 -13.69 -7.13 18.74
N ILE A 238 -14.02 -8.15 17.97
CA ILE A 238 -13.73 -8.23 16.54
C ILE A 238 -15.04 -8.18 15.75
N CYS A 239 -15.07 -7.37 14.70
CA CYS A 239 -16.16 -7.29 13.74
C CYS A 239 -15.62 -7.51 12.32
N ASN A 240 -16.24 -8.42 11.57
CA ASN A 240 -15.90 -8.73 10.18
C ASN A 240 -16.97 -8.15 9.26
N TYR A 241 -16.58 -7.26 8.36
CA TYR A 241 -17.49 -6.61 7.41
C TYR A 241 -16.87 -6.57 6.00
N ARG A 242 -17.70 -6.41 4.97
CA ARG A 242 -17.24 -6.10 3.60
C ARG A 242 -18.08 -4.99 3.00
N ILE A 243 -17.49 -4.22 2.10
CA ILE A 243 -18.23 -3.20 1.32
C ILE A 243 -19.09 -3.91 0.28
N THR A 244 -20.36 -3.52 0.15
CA THR A 244 -21.27 -4.06 -0.87
C THR A 244 -21.43 -3.13 -2.05
N ASN A 245 -21.58 -1.82 -1.82
CA ASN A 245 -21.70 -0.81 -2.86
C ASN A 245 -20.78 0.40 -2.58
N PRO A 246 -19.61 0.51 -3.24
CA PRO A 246 -18.68 1.61 -3.01
C PRO A 246 -19.20 2.96 -3.53
N GLU A 247 -20.06 2.98 -4.57
CA GLU A 247 -20.60 4.21 -5.16
C GLU A 247 -21.50 4.94 -4.16
N LYS A 248 -22.47 4.22 -3.60
CA LYS A 248 -23.37 4.73 -2.55
C LYS A 248 -22.59 5.05 -1.27
N LEU A 249 -21.59 4.24 -0.92
CA LEU A 249 -20.74 4.47 0.26
C LEU A 249 -20.07 5.85 0.22
N VAL A 250 -19.41 6.23 -0.89
CA VAL A 250 -18.73 7.53 -0.99
C VAL A 250 -19.68 8.73 -0.92
N GLN A 251 -20.93 8.56 -1.35
CA GLN A 251 -21.96 9.61 -1.27
C GLN A 251 -22.59 9.72 0.12
N THR A 252 -22.65 8.62 0.87
CA THR A 252 -23.43 8.53 2.12
C THR A 252 -22.56 8.65 3.36
N VAL A 253 -21.38 8.03 3.38
CA VAL A 253 -20.56 7.88 4.60
C VAL A 253 -19.08 8.08 4.33
N GLU A 254 -18.50 9.09 4.99
CA GLU A 254 -17.05 9.21 5.13
C GLU A 254 -16.54 8.32 6.27
N GLY A 255 -15.54 7.47 5.97
CA GLY A 255 -14.84 6.67 6.98
C GLY A 255 -15.67 5.58 7.64
N VAL A 256 -16.26 4.66 6.86
CA VAL A 256 -17.13 3.58 7.41
C VAL A 256 -16.51 2.81 8.59
N ALA A 257 -15.20 2.54 8.57
CA ALA A 257 -14.51 1.84 9.68
C ALA A 257 -14.58 2.59 11.02
N SER A 258 -14.47 3.92 11.04
CA SER A 258 -14.55 4.72 12.28
C SER A 258 -15.99 4.90 12.75
N GLN A 259 -16.95 4.98 11.82
CA GLN A 259 -18.38 5.00 12.14
C GLN A 259 -18.81 3.67 12.79
N LEU A 260 -18.43 2.53 12.20
CA LEU A 260 -18.67 1.21 12.79
C LEU A 260 -18.01 1.05 14.17
N TYR A 261 -16.76 1.53 14.33
CA TYR A 261 -16.06 1.51 15.63
C TYR A 261 -16.85 2.26 16.71
N THR A 262 -17.28 3.50 16.40
CA THR A 262 -18.03 4.36 17.32
C THR A 262 -19.41 3.77 17.64
N TYR A 263 -20.10 3.23 16.64
CA TYR A 263 -21.41 2.60 16.80
C TYR A 263 -21.33 1.38 17.74
N VAL A 264 -20.38 0.47 17.51
CA VAL A 264 -20.18 -0.71 18.36
C VAL A 264 -19.77 -0.32 19.78
N GLN A 265 -18.90 0.69 19.94
CA GLN A 265 -18.53 1.21 21.26
C GLN A 265 -19.76 1.70 22.05
N LEU A 266 -20.69 2.42 21.41
CA LEU A 266 -21.93 2.86 22.05
C LEU A 266 -22.84 1.69 22.43
N LYS A 267 -23.02 0.70 21.53
CA LYS A 267 -23.85 -0.48 21.78
C LYS A 267 -23.29 -1.39 22.86
N LEU A 268 -21.97 -1.51 22.96
CA LEU A 268 -21.31 -2.23 24.04
C LEU A 268 -21.53 -1.56 25.40
N ARG A 269 -21.40 -0.23 25.46
CA ARG A 269 -21.67 0.53 26.68
C ARG A 269 -23.14 0.39 27.12
N GLU A 270 -24.07 0.37 26.16
CA GLU A 270 -25.50 0.13 26.42
C GLU A 270 -25.77 -1.29 26.97
N TYR A 271 -25.14 -2.32 26.40
CA TYR A 271 -25.35 -3.70 26.85
C TYR A 271 -24.68 -3.96 28.20
N VAL A 272 -23.37 -3.73 28.30
CA VAL A 272 -22.55 -4.05 29.49
C VAL A 272 -23.01 -3.28 30.73
N GLY A 273 -23.50 -2.05 30.58
CA GLY A 273 -24.06 -1.26 31.68
C GLY A 273 -25.39 -1.78 32.26
N ARG A 274 -26.06 -2.74 31.59
CA ARG A 274 -27.32 -3.34 32.08
C ARG A 274 -27.14 -4.62 32.88
N TYR A 275 -26.02 -5.32 32.70
CA TYR A 275 -25.76 -6.63 33.32
C TYR A 275 -24.70 -6.54 34.40
N ARG A 276 -24.74 -7.49 35.33
CA ARG A 276 -23.73 -7.69 36.37
C ARG A 276 -22.52 -8.43 35.81
N LEU A 277 -21.40 -8.40 36.54
CA LEU A 277 -20.17 -9.06 36.09
C LEU A 277 -20.37 -10.57 35.82
N ASP A 278 -21.01 -11.28 36.76
CA ASP A 278 -21.18 -12.73 36.67
C ASP A 278 -22.04 -13.12 35.45
N GLU A 279 -23.13 -12.38 35.22
CA GLU A 279 -24.05 -12.54 34.09
C GLU A 279 -23.32 -12.32 32.75
N LEU A 280 -22.46 -11.30 32.66
CA LEU A 280 -21.66 -11.02 31.46
C LEU A 280 -20.62 -12.10 31.15
N LEU A 281 -20.06 -12.74 32.18
CA LEU A 281 -19.09 -13.83 32.03
C LEU A 281 -19.78 -15.14 31.62
N GLU A 282 -21.00 -15.39 32.09
CA GLU A 282 -21.84 -16.52 31.67
C GLU A 282 -22.36 -16.32 30.23
N GLN A 283 -22.90 -15.14 29.91
CA GLN A 283 -23.53 -14.82 28.62
C GLN A 283 -22.56 -14.24 27.56
N LYS A 284 -21.26 -14.57 27.62
CA LYS A 284 -20.22 -13.98 26.74
C LYS A 284 -20.53 -14.09 25.23
N GLU A 285 -21.23 -15.14 24.81
CA GLU A 285 -21.61 -15.34 23.40
C GLU A 285 -22.80 -14.46 22.99
N GLU A 286 -23.71 -14.15 23.92
CA GLU A 286 -24.89 -13.36 23.65
C GLU A 286 -24.55 -11.88 23.41
N ILE A 287 -23.51 -11.36 24.08
CA ILE A 287 -22.97 -10.03 23.81
C ILE A 287 -22.54 -9.90 22.33
N GLY A 288 -21.86 -10.92 21.80
CA GLY A 288 -21.44 -10.97 20.39
C GLY A 288 -22.62 -10.99 19.42
N ARG A 289 -23.65 -11.80 19.73
CA ARG A 289 -24.90 -11.87 18.94
C ARG A 289 -25.67 -10.56 18.97
N PHE A 290 -25.85 -9.95 20.15
CA PHE A 290 -26.52 -8.66 20.31
C PHE A 290 -25.85 -7.56 19.48
N VAL A 291 -24.51 -7.46 19.53
CA VAL A 291 -23.76 -6.50 18.71
C VAL A 291 -23.93 -6.79 17.22
N LEU A 292 -23.87 -8.06 16.81
CA LEU A 292 -24.07 -8.46 15.41
C LEU A 292 -25.47 -8.09 14.89
N ASP A 293 -26.51 -8.33 15.67
CA ASP A 293 -27.89 -8.06 15.26
C ASP A 293 -28.18 -6.56 15.23
N LYS A 294 -27.66 -5.79 16.20
CA LYS A 294 -27.71 -4.31 16.15
C LYS A 294 -26.92 -3.73 14.98
N LEU A 295 -25.79 -4.33 14.62
CA LEU A 295 -25.03 -3.96 13.44
C LEU A 295 -25.76 -4.30 12.12
N LYS A 296 -26.50 -5.42 12.07
CA LYS A 296 -27.30 -5.81 10.91
C LYS A 296 -28.39 -4.79 10.55
N GLU A 297 -29.02 -4.18 11.55
CA GLU A 297 -30.04 -3.13 11.37
C GLU A 297 -29.56 -1.93 10.53
N TYR A 298 -28.24 -1.67 10.50
CA TYR A 298 -27.64 -0.49 9.85
C TYR A 298 -26.83 -0.82 8.57
N GLN A 299 -26.81 -2.08 8.12
CA GLN A 299 -26.01 -2.53 6.97
C GLN A 299 -26.31 -1.77 5.66
N GLU A 300 -27.59 -1.51 5.39
CA GLU A 300 -28.04 -0.83 4.16
C GLU A 300 -27.72 0.67 4.12
N GLU A 301 -27.62 1.30 5.30
CA GLU A 301 -27.26 2.71 5.45
C GLU A 301 -25.75 2.90 5.22
N TYR A 302 -24.92 2.09 5.90
CA TYR A 302 -23.46 2.13 5.77
C TYR A 302 -22.90 1.42 4.51
N CYS A 303 -23.76 0.81 3.70
CA CYS A 303 -23.38 0.10 2.46
C CYS A 303 -22.35 -1.03 2.68
N VAL A 304 -22.50 -1.74 3.80
CA VAL A 304 -21.63 -2.85 4.23
C VAL A 304 -22.45 -4.08 4.62
N GLU A 305 -21.91 -5.26 4.33
CA GLU A 305 -22.42 -6.53 4.81
C GLU A 305 -21.53 -7.00 5.97
N ILE A 306 -22.14 -7.29 7.12
CA ILE A 306 -21.40 -7.66 8.34
C ILE A 306 -21.55 -9.17 8.52
N THR A 307 -20.44 -9.86 8.26
CA THR A 307 -20.35 -11.33 8.22
C THR A 307 -20.37 -11.93 9.63
N GLY A 308 -19.87 -11.21 10.64
CA GLY A 308 -19.91 -11.66 12.02
C GLY A 308 -19.26 -10.67 12.99
N ALA A 309 -19.65 -10.74 14.26
CA ALA A 309 -19.03 -10.00 15.35
C ALA A 309 -18.91 -10.92 16.58
N GLY A 310 -17.87 -10.73 17.39
CA GLY A 310 -17.63 -11.56 18.56
C GLY A 310 -16.64 -10.94 19.54
N ILE A 311 -16.79 -11.29 20.83
CA ILE A 311 -15.81 -10.93 21.86
C ILE A 311 -14.53 -11.72 21.61
N LYS A 312 -13.40 -10.99 21.63
CA LYS A 312 -12.06 -11.54 21.58
C LYS A 312 -11.62 -11.96 22.99
N ASP A 313 -11.72 -11.04 23.94
CA ASP A 313 -11.38 -11.26 25.34
C ASP A 313 -12.03 -10.23 26.29
N ILE A 314 -12.18 -10.65 27.55
CA ILE A 314 -12.72 -9.88 28.67
C ILE A 314 -11.63 -9.79 29.74
N ILE A 315 -11.09 -8.60 29.96
CA ILE A 315 -10.00 -8.34 30.91
C ILE A 315 -10.59 -7.73 32.19
N LEU A 316 -10.48 -8.48 33.28
CA LEU A 316 -10.88 -8.07 34.63
C LEU A 316 -9.71 -7.41 35.39
N PRO A 317 -9.99 -6.48 36.32
CA PRO A 317 -9.02 -6.00 37.30
C PRO A 317 -8.46 -7.15 38.15
N GLY A 318 -7.23 -7.02 38.63
CA GLY A 318 -6.55 -8.05 39.44
C GLY A 318 -7.34 -8.42 40.70
N GLU A 319 -7.71 -7.40 41.48
CA GLU A 319 -8.45 -7.54 42.75
C GLU A 319 -9.75 -8.34 42.59
N ILE A 320 -10.54 -8.02 41.57
CA ILE A 320 -11.82 -8.71 41.29
C ILE A 320 -11.59 -10.16 40.89
N ARG A 321 -10.56 -10.43 40.06
CA ARG A 321 -10.20 -11.81 39.66
C ARG A 321 -9.80 -12.65 40.88
N GLU A 322 -9.06 -12.09 41.82
CA GLU A 322 -8.64 -12.78 43.04
C GLU A 322 -9.83 -13.08 43.97
N ILE A 323 -10.73 -12.12 44.17
CA ILE A 323 -11.96 -12.31 44.93
C ILE A 323 -12.84 -13.40 44.29
N MET A 324 -13.07 -13.32 42.98
CA MET A 324 -13.90 -14.29 42.24
C MET A 324 -13.32 -15.72 42.31
N ASN A 325 -12.00 -15.86 42.13
CA ASN A 325 -11.31 -17.15 42.29
C ASN A 325 -11.47 -17.71 43.71
N THR A 326 -11.40 -16.83 44.73
CA THR A 326 -11.55 -17.23 46.14
C THR A 326 -12.97 -17.70 46.45
N VAL A 327 -13.98 -16.98 45.97
CA VAL A 327 -15.41 -17.35 46.10
C VAL A 327 -15.67 -18.68 45.39
N LEU A 328 -15.24 -18.82 44.13
CA LEU A 328 -15.42 -20.04 43.35
C LEU A 328 -14.74 -21.26 44.01
N MET A 329 -13.54 -21.10 44.56
CA MET A 329 -12.89 -22.18 45.32
C MET A 329 -13.65 -22.54 46.60
N ALA A 330 -14.21 -21.55 47.31
CA ALA A 330 -15.02 -21.79 48.50
C ALA A 330 -16.32 -22.54 48.16
N GLU A 331 -17.02 -22.15 47.09
CA GLU A 331 -18.22 -22.83 46.60
C GLU A 331 -17.92 -24.26 46.16
N LYS A 332 -16.86 -24.49 45.35
CA LYS A 332 -16.48 -25.84 44.92
C LYS A 332 -16.07 -26.72 46.10
N LYS A 333 -15.39 -26.17 47.11
CA LYS A 333 -15.07 -26.89 48.35
C LYS A 333 -16.31 -27.22 49.17
N ALA A 334 -17.28 -26.31 49.27
CA ALA A 334 -18.55 -26.57 49.93
C ALA A 334 -19.37 -27.63 49.18
N GLN A 335 -19.44 -27.56 47.85
CA GLN A 335 -20.11 -28.54 46.99
C GLN A 335 -19.48 -29.94 47.15
N ALA A 336 -18.15 -30.04 47.11
CA ALA A 336 -17.42 -31.29 47.33
C ALA A 336 -17.69 -31.88 48.72
N ASN A 337 -17.66 -31.05 49.78
CA ASN A 337 -18.00 -31.49 51.14
C ASN A 337 -19.43 -32.02 51.26
N VAL A 338 -20.41 -31.40 50.59
CA VAL A 338 -21.81 -31.87 50.59
C VAL A 338 -21.95 -33.20 49.85
N ILE A 339 -21.22 -33.39 48.75
CA ILE A 339 -21.19 -34.67 48.02
C ILE A 339 -20.56 -35.76 48.89
N MET A 340 -19.36 -35.52 49.43
CA MET A 340 -18.66 -36.45 50.32
C MET A 340 -19.53 -36.87 51.52
N ARG A 341 -20.15 -35.91 52.22
CA ARG A 341 -21.07 -36.20 53.35
C ARG A 341 -22.29 -37.03 52.93
N ARG A 342 -22.82 -36.82 51.72
CA ARG A 342 -23.94 -37.61 51.19
C ARG A 342 -23.50 -39.02 50.83
N GLU A 343 -22.32 -39.17 50.24
CA GLU A 343 -21.72 -40.47 49.89
C GLU A 343 -21.36 -41.28 51.14
N GLU A 344 -20.77 -40.65 52.17
CA GLU A 344 -20.55 -41.25 53.49
C GLU A 344 -21.85 -41.79 54.09
N VAL A 345 -22.91 -40.96 54.16
CA VAL A 345 -24.20 -41.38 54.71
C VAL A 345 -24.86 -42.47 53.87
N ALA A 346 -24.76 -42.42 52.53
CA ALA A 346 -25.27 -43.48 51.65
C ALA A 346 -24.52 -44.80 51.85
N SER A 347 -23.19 -44.74 51.95
CA SER A 347 -22.32 -45.88 52.25
C SER A 347 -22.64 -46.49 53.62
N THR A 348 -22.69 -45.67 54.68
CA THR A 348 -23.04 -46.14 56.04
C THR A 348 -24.44 -46.75 56.11
N ARG A 349 -25.43 -46.18 55.39
CA ARG A 349 -26.77 -46.78 55.29
C ARG A 349 -26.77 -48.12 54.56
N SER A 350 -26.00 -48.24 53.48
CA SER A 350 -25.83 -49.49 52.73
C SER A 350 -25.18 -50.58 53.59
N LEU A 351 -24.11 -50.23 54.33
CA LEU A 351 -23.44 -51.11 55.29
C LEU A 351 -24.38 -51.53 56.43
N LEU A 352 -25.16 -50.62 57.01
CA LEU A 352 -26.13 -50.93 58.06
C LEU A 352 -27.23 -51.89 57.56
N ASN A 353 -27.74 -51.68 56.34
CA ASN A 353 -28.72 -52.59 55.74
C ASN A 353 -28.11 -53.97 55.46
N THR A 354 -26.87 -54.02 54.99
CA THR A 354 -26.13 -55.27 54.77
C THR A 354 -25.92 -56.02 56.08
N ALA A 355 -25.53 -55.32 57.15
CA ALA A 355 -25.35 -55.90 58.49
C ALA A 355 -26.66 -56.47 59.06
N ARG A 356 -27.80 -55.78 58.88
CA ARG A 356 -29.12 -56.31 59.28
C ARG A 356 -29.49 -57.59 58.51
N LEU A 357 -29.33 -57.58 57.18
CA LEU A 357 -29.60 -58.76 56.35
C LEU A 357 -28.68 -59.95 56.70
N MET A 358 -27.45 -59.68 57.12
CA MET A 358 -26.50 -60.69 57.61
C MET A 358 -26.93 -61.31 58.94
N ASP A 359 -27.40 -60.50 59.89
CA ASP A 359 -27.88 -60.94 61.21
C ASP A 359 -29.20 -61.74 61.10
N GLU A 360 -30.14 -61.25 60.27
CA GLU A 360 -31.41 -61.92 59.98
C GLU A 360 -31.24 -63.23 59.19
N ASN A 361 -30.19 -63.36 58.37
CA ASN A 361 -29.97 -64.52 57.50
C ASN A 361 -28.57 -65.15 57.66
N ARG A 362 -28.50 -66.18 58.51
CA ARG A 362 -27.28 -66.96 58.80
C ARG A 362 -26.66 -67.64 57.57
N THR A 363 -27.43 -67.90 56.50
CA THR A 363 -26.89 -68.43 55.23
C THR A 363 -26.20 -67.33 54.43
N LEU A 364 -26.77 -66.12 54.40
CA LEU A 364 -26.15 -64.95 53.77
C LEU A 364 -24.83 -64.58 54.46
N PHE A 365 -24.77 -64.64 55.79
CA PHE A 365 -23.53 -64.43 56.55
C PHE A 365 -22.43 -65.41 56.11
N LYS A 366 -22.72 -66.72 56.09
CA LYS A 366 -21.75 -67.74 55.63
C LYS A 366 -21.31 -67.56 54.17
N LEU A 367 -22.22 -67.21 53.26
CA LEU A 367 -21.87 -66.90 51.88
C LEU A 367 -20.90 -65.71 51.79
N LYS A 368 -21.10 -64.69 52.64
CA LYS A 368 -20.19 -63.55 52.73
C LYS A 368 -18.84 -63.89 53.38
N GLU A 369 -18.81 -64.76 54.40
CA GLU A 369 -17.55 -65.30 54.92
C GLU A 369 -16.75 -66.02 53.82
N MET A 370 -17.41 -66.84 53.00
CA MET A 370 -16.75 -67.53 51.88
C MET A 370 -16.27 -66.55 50.79
N GLU A 371 -17.04 -65.50 50.45
CA GLU A 371 -16.61 -64.45 49.52
C GLU A 371 -15.40 -63.66 50.05
N TYR A 372 -15.31 -63.41 51.37
CA TYR A 372 -14.13 -62.79 51.97
C TYR A 372 -12.92 -63.73 51.95
N LEU A 373 -13.10 -65.03 52.22
CA LEU A 373 -12.03 -66.02 52.10
C LEU A 373 -11.54 -66.16 50.66
N GLU A 374 -12.44 -66.18 49.68
CA GLU A 374 -12.11 -66.16 48.24
C GLU A 374 -11.25 -64.94 47.89
N LYS A 375 -11.67 -63.72 48.30
CA LYS A 375 -10.89 -62.49 48.08
C LYS A 375 -9.53 -62.46 48.79
N ILE A 376 -9.40 -63.14 49.92
CA ILE A 376 -8.11 -63.32 50.61
C ILE A 376 -7.24 -64.28 49.82
N CYS A 377 -7.79 -65.43 49.37
CA CYS A 377 -7.08 -66.39 48.53
C CYS A 377 -6.61 -65.78 47.20
N ASP A 378 -7.45 -64.98 46.53
CA ASP A 378 -7.10 -64.24 45.30
C ASP A 378 -5.92 -63.29 45.52
N LYS A 379 -5.90 -62.54 46.64
CA LYS A 379 -4.76 -61.66 46.99
C LYS A 379 -3.50 -62.43 47.36
N VAL A 380 -3.64 -63.61 47.96
CA VAL A 380 -2.54 -64.50 48.34
C VAL A 380 -1.99 -65.27 47.12
N GLY A 381 -2.74 -65.35 46.02
CA GLY A 381 -2.36 -66.05 44.78
C GLY A 381 -1.10 -65.55 44.07
N ASN A 382 -0.42 -64.51 44.57
CA ASN A 382 0.82 -63.99 44.01
C ASN A 382 2.02 -63.97 44.99
N ILE A 383 1.99 -64.80 46.05
CA ILE A 383 3.19 -65.06 46.88
C ILE A 383 4.13 -66.00 46.11
N SER A 384 4.97 -65.42 45.24
CA SER A 384 6.10 -66.12 44.63
C SER A 384 7.16 -66.44 45.69
N LEU A 385 7.28 -67.72 46.04
CA LEU A 385 8.32 -68.25 46.94
C LEU A 385 9.72 -68.14 46.30
N ASN A 386 10.34 -66.96 46.42
CA ASN A 386 11.75 -66.74 46.13
C ASN A 386 12.49 -66.24 47.38
N GLY A 387 12.97 -67.18 48.19
CA GLY A 387 14.14 -67.03 49.06
C GLY A 387 13.98 -66.19 50.35
N GLY A 388 13.85 -66.88 51.48
CA GLY A 388 14.68 -66.55 52.65
C GLY A 388 14.08 -65.75 53.81
N LYS A 389 12.80 -65.39 53.81
CA LYS A 389 12.11 -64.82 54.99
C LYS A 389 10.93 -65.68 55.46
N GLY A 390 10.69 -65.67 56.77
CA GLY A 390 9.69 -66.52 57.40
C GLY A 390 8.26 -66.08 57.10
N VAL A 391 7.38 -67.04 56.80
CA VAL A 391 5.96 -66.80 56.45
C VAL A 391 5.22 -65.95 57.51
N LEU A 392 5.57 -66.12 58.79
CA LEU A 392 5.02 -65.35 59.91
C LEU A 392 5.37 -63.84 59.84
N GLU A 393 6.54 -63.48 59.33
CA GLU A 393 7.03 -62.11 59.26
C GLU A 393 6.32 -61.32 58.15
N GLN A 394 6.10 -61.96 56.99
CA GLN A 394 5.34 -61.38 55.87
C GLN A 394 3.83 -61.30 56.15
N LEU A 395 3.27 -62.25 56.92
CA LEU A 395 1.87 -62.19 57.35
C LEU A 395 1.62 -61.04 58.35
N ALA A 396 2.60 -60.70 59.19
CA ALA A 396 2.49 -59.54 60.10
C ALA A 396 2.46 -58.21 59.31
N GLU A 397 3.34 -58.05 58.31
CA GLU A 397 3.33 -56.87 57.42
C GLU A 397 2.01 -56.71 56.66
N LEU A 398 1.44 -57.81 56.14
CA LEU A 398 0.16 -57.81 55.41
C LEU A 398 -1.06 -57.58 56.31
N ALA A 399 -0.99 -57.92 57.59
CA ALA A 399 -2.06 -57.68 58.56
C ALA A 399 -2.11 -56.22 59.07
N GLY A 400 -1.12 -55.39 58.73
CA GLY A 400 -1.09 -53.98 59.12
C GLY A 400 -0.82 -53.75 60.61
N VAL A 401 -0.20 -54.72 61.30
CA VAL A 401 0.23 -54.57 62.70
C VAL A 401 1.68 -54.09 62.71
N GLN A 402 1.84 -52.77 62.75
CA GLN A 402 3.04 -52.12 63.29
C GLN A 402 2.71 -51.68 64.73
N ASP A 403 3.60 -51.99 65.67
CA ASP A 403 3.64 -51.35 66.99
C ASP A 403 4.07 -49.87 66.88
#